data_AF-A0A4V1ZKJ7-F1
#
_entry.id   AF-A0A4V1ZKJ7-F1
#
_cell.length_a   1.000
_cell.length_b   1.000
_cell.length_c   1.000
_cell.angle_alpha   90.00
_cell.angle_beta   90.00
_cell.angle_gamma   90.00
#
_symmetry.space_group_name_H-M   'P 1'
#
loop_
_entity.id
_entity.type
_entity.pdbx_description
1 polymer ?
#
loop_
_entity_poly.entity_id
_entity_poly.type
_entity_poly.pdbx_seq_one_letter_code
_entity_poly.pdbx_strand_id
1 'polypeptide(L)'
;MTSWLKWRLCALFGTSLLVSGATYLHAQNNYPAAPKTAEEAGQQFFQMLSTGVVMDGQSSGVAFNWPRAGIYMNTISRPQIVSLSNRPQNGGLERLLALMAEEMNAPQFNARIAGMDGTQTIVEVSPSATPSSREVVVVAEDGGYRVDLKATYGRWNNLSGAQLDENWYRYTGIASPVMMQNGSFLRSQCQSQLKQQMLGILQYVQDYDEKYPPARKWIDVCQPYVKSERIYKCPSLTSGGNGYAFNQNLSQVSQGSLEMLSNTVNIYETSNPRRNWFGTGTGKAYRHQGGWNLAFADGHVKWFDNGKPTDLRMKP
;
A
#
# COMPACT_ATOMS: atom_id res chain seq x y z
N MET A 1 22.84 -39.94 32.03
CA MET A 1 23.14 -39.08 33.19
C MET A 1 24.56 -39.42 33.61
N THR A 2 25.56 -38.55 33.63
CA THR A 2 25.58 -37.09 33.84
C THR A 2 26.99 -36.61 33.43
N SER A 3 27.16 -35.59 32.57
CA SER A 3 27.01 -34.15 32.85
C SER A 3 28.02 -33.56 33.86
N TRP A 4 29.30 -33.93 33.80
CA TRP A 4 30.29 -33.38 34.76
C TRP A 4 31.61 -32.82 34.18
N LEU A 5 31.76 -32.64 32.86
CA LEU A 5 33.00 -32.05 32.31
C LEU A 5 32.86 -31.06 31.13
N LYS A 6 31.68 -30.49 30.89
CA LYS A 6 31.47 -29.48 29.82
C LYS A 6 31.01 -28.09 30.27
N TRP A 7 30.91 -27.84 31.58
CA TRP A 7 30.27 -26.61 32.10
C TRP A 7 31.20 -25.63 32.84
N ARG A 8 32.52 -25.61 32.59
CA ARG A 8 33.42 -24.71 33.35
C ARG A 8 34.47 -23.88 32.61
N LEU A 9 34.33 -23.61 31.31
CA LEU A 9 35.21 -22.65 30.62
C LEU A 9 34.49 -21.60 29.75
N CYS A 10 33.25 -21.23 30.10
CA CYS A 10 32.58 -20.04 29.56
C CYS A 10 32.34 -19.01 30.67
N ALA A 11 33.42 -18.49 31.24
CA ALA A 11 33.40 -17.24 31.97
C ALA A 11 34.81 -16.67 31.98
N LEU A 12 35.05 -15.68 31.13
CA LEU A 12 35.87 -14.48 31.34
C LEU A 12 36.43 -13.99 29.99
N PHE A 13 36.14 -12.71 29.73
CA PHE A 13 36.59 -11.87 28.60
C PHE A 13 35.88 -12.06 27.26
N GLY A 14 34.94 -11.15 27.03
CA GLY A 14 34.44 -10.85 25.70
C GLY A 14 35.54 -10.27 24.82
N THR A 15 35.54 -10.68 23.57
CA THR A 15 35.99 -9.87 22.43
C THR A 15 35.06 -10.15 21.27
N SER A 16 34.47 -9.07 20.81
CA SER A 16 33.77 -8.89 19.55
C SER A 16 34.74 -9.04 18.37
N LEU A 17 34.15 -9.21 17.18
CA LEU A 17 34.77 -9.28 15.83
C LEU A 17 35.47 -10.59 15.47
N LEU A 18 34.81 -11.37 14.59
CA LEU A 18 35.35 -11.91 13.32
C LEU A 18 34.45 -13.01 12.72
N VAL A 19 33.13 -12.78 12.63
CA VAL A 19 32.25 -13.62 11.80
C VAL A 19 31.25 -12.72 11.07
N SER A 20 31.75 -11.87 10.16
CA SER A 20 30.87 -11.05 9.29
C SER A 20 31.31 -10.98 7.82
N GLY A 21 32.39 -11.65 7.43
CA GLY A 21 32.91 -11.61 6.05
C GLY A 21 32.46 -12.76 5.14
N ALA A 22 32.43 -14.00 5.64
CA ALA A 22 32.31 -15.18 4.78
C ALA A 22 30.86 -15.62 4.47
N THR A 23 29.91 -15.35 5.37
CA THR A 23 28.50 -15.72 5.17
C THR A 23 27.71 -14.70 4.35
N TYR A 24 28.17 -13.45 4.25
CA TYR A 24 27.51 -12.40 3.46
C TYR A 24 27.85 -12.46 1.96
N LEU A 25 29.01 -13.02 1.59
CA LEU A 25 29.45 -13.15 0.19
C LEU A 25 28.83 -14.35 -0.54
N HIS A 26 28.26 -15.33 0.16
CA HIS A 26 27.60 -16.48 -0.47
C HIS A 26 26.09 -16.32 -0.69
N ALA A 27 25.45 -15.32 -0.08
CA ALA A 27 24.01 -15.08 -0.25
C ALA A 27 23.65 -14.30 -1.54
N GLN A 28 24.63 -13.73 -2.25
CA GLN A 28 24.40 -12.97 -3.49
C GLN A 28 24.32 -13.85 -4.76
N ASN A 29 24.65 -15.14 -4.70
CA ASN A 29 24.80 -16.00 -5.88
C ASN A 29 23.68 -17.03 -6.12
N ASN A 30 22.64 -17.09 -5.26
CA ASN A 30 21.52 -18.05 -5.40
C ASN A 30 20.25 -17.39 -5.95
N TYR A 31 20.37 -16.48 -6.91
CA TYR A 31 19.22 -15.97 -7.64
C TYR A 31 18.93 -16.88 -8.84
N PRO A 32 17.66 -17.26 -9.08
CA PRO A 32 17.33 -17.95 -10.33
C PRO A 32 17.76 -17.07 -11.51
N ALA A 33 18.43 -17.67 -12.48
CA ALA A 33 18.82 -16.96 -13.69
C ALA A 33 17.56 -16.41 -14.39
N ALA A 34 17.67 -15.24 -15.02
CA ALA A 34 16.59 -14.68 -15.82
C ALA A 34 16.12 -15.74 -16.84
N PRO A 35 14.81 -16.02 -16.92
CA PRO A 35 14.31 -17.09 -17.78
C PRO A 35 14.63 -16.77 -19.23
N LYS A 36 15.16 -17.78 -19.94
CA LYS A 36 15.60 -17.70 -21.33
C LYS A 36 14.46 -17.97 -22.30
N THR A 37 13.36 -18.55 -21.81
CA THR A 37 12.14 -18.79 -22.58
C THR A 37 10.90 -18.32 -21.81
N ALA A 38 9.79 -18.13 -22.54
CA ALA A 38 8.52 -17.78 -21.91
C ALA A 38 7.97 -18.92 -21.03
N GLU A 39 8.22 -20.17 -21.43
CA GLU A 39 7.84 -21.36 -20.66
C GLU A 39 8.58 -21.41 -19.32
N GLU A 40 9.90 -21.20 -19.33
CA GLU A 40 10.71 -21.12 -18.11
C GLU A 40 10.21 -20.02 -17.17
N ALA A 41 9.81 -18.86 -17.71
CA ALA A 41 9.27 -17.77 -16.91
C ALA A 41 7.95 -18.16 -16.21
N GLY A 42 7.06 -18.86 -16.92
CA GLY A 42 5.83 -19.39 -16.36
C GLY A 42 6.08 -20.45 -15.29
N GLN A 43 6.98 -21.42 -15.56
CA GLN A 43 7.36 -22.47 -14.61
C GLN A 43 7.96 -21.89 -13.33
N GLN A 44 8.89 -20.94 -13.44
CA GLN A 44 9.49 -20.26 -12.29
C GLN A 44 8.43 -19.51 -11.46
N PHE A 45 7.47 -18.85 -12.11
CA PHE A 45 6.39 -18.15 -11.42
C PHE A 45 5.44 -19.11 -10.67
N PHE A 46 5.07 -20.23 -11.29
CA PHE A 46 4.26 -21.26 -10.61
C PHE A 46 4.99 -21.90 -9.45
N GLN A 47 6.27 -22.24 -9.62
CA GLN A 47 7.11 -22.76 -8.55
C GLN A 47 7.17 -21.76 -7.38
N MET A 48 7.30 -20.47 -7.68
CA MET A 48 7.30 -19.43 -6.66
C MET A 48 5.98 -19.39 -5.87
N LEU A 49 4.82 -19.43 -6.53
CA LEU A 49 3.53 -19.43 -5.83
C LEU A 49 3.31 -20.68 -4.99
N SER A 50 3.86 -21.83 -5.40
CA SER A 50 3.71 -23.09 -4.67
C SER A 50 4.67 -23.23 -3.49
N THR A 51 5.91 -22.74 -3.62
CA THR A 51 6.94 -22.87 -2.57
C THR A 51 7.03 -21.65 -1.64
N GLY A 52 6.50 -20.49 -2.03
CA GLY A 52 6.64 -19.23 -1.30
C GLY A 52 5.75 -19.10 -0.05
N VAL A 53 4.76 -19.99 0.13
CA VAL A 53 3.82 -19.97 1.26
C VAL A 53 4.43 -20.70 2.45
N VAL A 54 4.84 -19.99 3.51
CA VAL A 54 5.12 -20.61 4.81
C VAL A 54 3.89 -20.41 5.71
N MET A 55 3.23 -21.51 6.06
CA MET A 55 2.17 -21.53 7.08
C MET A 55 2.84 -21.59 8.46
N ASP A 56 2.99 -20.45 9.14
CA ASP A 56 3.37 -20.44 10.55
C ASP A 56 2.11 -20.65 11.41
N GLY A 57 2.04 -21.77 12.12
CA GLY A 57 0.92 -22.17 12.98
C GLY A 57 0.72 -21.32 14.25
N GLN A 58 1.42 -20.19 14.41
CA GLN A 58 1.30 -19.31 15.58
C GLN A 58 0.73 -17.92 15.26
N SER A 59 0.49 -17.58 13.99
CA SER A 59 -0.17 -16.33 13.63
C SER A 59 -1.16 -16.55 12.49
N SER A 60 -2.29 -15.86 12.54
CA SER A 60 -3.33 -15.87 11.50
C SER A 60 -2.87 -15.25 10.17
N GLY A 61 -1.56 -15.21 9.90
CA GLY A 61 -0.93 -14.55 8.77
C GLY A 61 0.00 -15.49 8.00
N VAL A 62 -0.22 -15.59 6.70
CA VAL A 62 0.69 -16.26 5.77
C VAL A 62 1.98 -15.44 5.69
N ALA A 63 3.12 -16.02 6.12
CA ALA A 63 4.43 -15.38 6.00
C ALA A 63 5.14 -15.89 4.74
N PHE A 64 5.52 -14.98 3.83
CA PHE A 64 6.33 -15.33 2.66
C PHE A 64 7.81 -15.14 2.99
N ASN A 65 8.59 -16.22 2.99
CA ASN A 65 10.04 -16.16 3.14
C ASN A 65 10.69 -15.89 1.76
N TRP A 66 10.87 -14.62 1.42
CA TRP A 66 11.54 -14.20 0.19
C TRP A 66 13.07 -14.20 0.40
N PRO A 67 13.87 -14.94 -0.39
CA PRO A 67 15.17 -14.42 -0.79
C PRO A 67 14.91 -13.10 -1.52
N ARG A 68 15.86 -12.16 -1.53
CA ARG A 68 15.84 -10.97 -2.41
C ARG A 68 15.94 -11.36 -3.90
N ALA A 69 15.22 -12.40 -4.32
CA ALA A 69 15.12 -12.94 -5.65
C ALA A 69 14.77 -11.77 -6.56
N GLY A 70 15.68 -11.46 -7.48
CA GLY A 70 15.45 -10.59 -8.61
C GLY A 70 14.41 -11.23 -9.53
N ILE A 71 13.19 -11.39 -9.04
CA ILE A 71 12.06 -11.67 -9.89
C ILE A 71 11.90 -10.39 -10.68
N TYR A 72 12.10 -10.49 -11.99
CA TYR A 72 11.82 -9.45 -12.97
C TYR A 72 10.30 -9.20 -13.07
N MET A 73 9.56 -9.29 -11.97
CA MET A 73 8.22 -8.76 -11.85
C MET A 73 8.36 -7.25 -11.92
N ASN A 74 8.08 -6.68 -13.08
CA ASN A 74 7.94 -5.25 -13.12
C ASN A 74 6.64 -4.76 -13.74
N THR A 75 5.90 -4.06 -12.89
CA THR A 75 5.02 -2.96 -13.29
C THR A 75 5.68 -1.59 -13.03
N ILE A 76 6.92 -1.49 -12.49
CA ILE A 76 7.57 -0.21 -12.20
C ILE A 76 9.12 -0.23 -12.27
N SER A 77 9.75 0.51 -13.20
CA SER A 77 11.21 0.74 -13.29
C SER A 77 12.02 0.51 -11.99
N ARG A 78 13.15 -0.21 -12.09
CA ARG A 78 14.06 -0.64 -11.00
C ARG A 78 14.26 0.30 -9.79
N PRO A 79 14.23 1.65 -9.89
CA PRO A 79 14.36 2.53 -8.72
C PRO A 79 13.23 2.50 -7.68
N GLN A 80 12.04 1.95 -7.99
CA GLN A 80 10.90 1.99 -7.05
C GLN A 80 10.72 0.73 -6.18
N ILE A 81 11.42 -0.36 -6.50
CA ILE A 81 11.35 -1.64 -5.75
C ILE A 81 11.95 -1.48 -4.34
N VAL A 82 12.93 -0.57 -4.18
CA VAL A 82 13.66 -0.36 -2.92
C VAL A 82 12.79 0.26 -1.81
N SER A 83 11.59 0.79 -2.13
CA SER A 83 10.68 1.36 -1.12
C SER A 83 9.58 0.40 -0.62
N LEU A 84 9.56 -0.87 -1.06
CA LEU A 84 8.50 -1.83 -0.74
C LEU A 84 8.76 -2.65 0.54
N SER A 85 10.00 -2.69 1.02
CA SER A 85 10.39 -3.54 2.17
C SER A 85 9.92 -3.06 3.55
N ASN A 86 9.23 -1.92 3.65
CA ASN A 86 8.89 -1.28 4.94
C ASN A 86 7.38 -1.09 5.21
N ARG A 87 6.49 -1.92 4.63
CA ARG A 87 5.05 -1.88 4.98
C ARG A 87 4.67 -3.05 5.90
N PRO A 88 4.31 -2.79 7.18
CA PRO A 88 3.74 -3.83 8.02
C PRO A 88 2.22 -3.98 7.78
N GLN A 89 1.84 -5.23 7.58
CA GLN A 89 0.58 -5.90 7.98
C GLN A 89 -0.73 -5.73 7.20
N ASN A 90 -0.92 -4.83 6.23
CA ASN A 90 -2.24 -4.76 5.52
C ASN A 90 -2.21 -4.36 4.03
N GLY A 91 -1.10 -4.50 3.31
CA GLY A 91 -1.07 -4.31 1.85
C GLY A 91 0.34 -4.30 1.26
N GLY A 92 0.50 -4.84 0.04
CA GLY A 92 1.78 -5.02 -0.64
C GLY A 92 1.72 -6.05 -1.77
N LEU A 93 2.76 -6.12 -2.58
CA LEU A 93 2.89 -7.12 -3.66
C LEU A 93 2.73 -8.55 -3.13
N GLU A 94 3.18 -8.77 -1.90
CA GLU A 94 3.09 -10.00 -1.12
C GLU A 94 1.64 -10.42 -0.87
N ARG A 95 0.72 -9.47 -0.63
CA ARG A 95 -0.70 -9.78 -0.43
C ARG A 95 -1.34 -10.28 -1.73
N LEU A 96 -1.01 -9.64 -2.86
CA LEU A 96 -1.50 -10.08 -4.16
C LEU A 96 -0.98 -11.49 -4.49
N LEU A 97 0.31 -11.74 -4.26
CA LEU A 97 0.92 -13.05 -4.50
C LEU A 97 0.37 -14.13 -3.56
N ALA A 98 0.08 -13.80 -2.30
CA ALA A 98 -0.59 -14.71 -1.38
C ALA A 98 -1.99 -15.11 -1.87
N LEU A 99 -2.77 -14.14 -2.36
CA LEU A 99 -4.09 -14.40 -2.95
C LEU A 99 -3.99 -15.28 -4.20
N MET A 100 -3.03 -15.01 -5.08
CA MET A 100 -2.78 -15.85 -6.26
C MET A 100 -2.34 -17.27 -5.85
N ALA A 101 -1.50 -17.42 -4.84
CA ALA A 101 -1.12 -18.73 -4.33
C ALA A 101 -2.31 -19.50 -3.74
N GLU A 102 -3.20 -18.82 -3.01
CA GLU A 102 -4.46 -19.39 -2.51
C GLU A 102 -5.39 -19.80 -3.66
N GLU A 103 -5.60 -18.92 -4.65
CA GLU A 103 -6.41 -19.19 -5.85
C GLU A 103 -5.89 -20.36 -6.70
N MET A 104 -4.57 -20.59 -6.68
CA MET A 104 -3.91 -21.70 -7.37
C MET A 104 -4.07 -23.02 -6.61
N ASN A 105 -3.96 -22.99 -5.27
CA ASN A 105 -4.02 -24.18 -4.42
C ASN A 105 -5.44 -24.51 -3.93
N ALA A 106 -6.43 -23.66 -4.22
CA ALA A 106 -7.80 -23.86 -3.78
C ALA A 106 -8.37 -25.18 -4.34
N PRO A 107 -8.90 -26.07 -3.48
CA PRO A 107 -9.51 -27.30 -3.93
C PRO A 107 -10.73 -26.99 -4.79
N GLN A 108 -10.78 -27.61 -5.97
CA GLN A 108 -11.93 -27.48 -6.86
C GLN A 108 -12.88 -28.63 -6.62
N PHE A 109 -14.18 -28.35 -6.73
CA PHE A 109 -15.23 -29.32 -6.54
C PHE A 109 -16.13 -29.33 -7.77
N ASN A 110 -16.46 -30.54 -8.23
CA ASN A 110 -17.50 -30.77 -9.21
C ASN A 110 -18.81 -31.06 -8.48
N ALA A 111 -19.92 -30.58 -9.02
CA ALA A 111 -21.25 -30.88 -8.49
C ALA A 111 -22.09 -31.55 -9.59
N ARG A 112 -22.80 -32.62 -9.25
CA ARG A 112 -23.77 -33.27 -10.15
C ARG A 112 -25.04 -33.64 -9.40
N ILE A 113 -26.15 -33.69 -10.10
CA ILE A 113 -27.42 -34.16 -9.52
C ILE A 113 -27.30 -35.66 -9.30
N ALA A 114 -27.47 -36.10 -8.06
CA ALA A 114 -27.45 -37.51 -7.67
C ALA A 114 -28.86 -38.12 -7.61
N GLY A 115 -29.90 -37.28 -7.46
CA GLY A 115 -31.28 -37.73 -7.46
C GLY A 115 -32.27 -36.59 -7.25
N MET A 116 -33.55 -36.87 -7.49
CA MET A 116 -34.66 -35.98 -7.17
C MET A 116 -35.75 -36.81 -6.50
N ASP A 117 -36.27 -36.34 -5.37
CA ASP A 117 -37.41 -36.95 -4.70
C ASP A 117 -38.49 -35.88 -4.49
N GLY A 118 -39.43 -35.80 -5.44
CA GLY A 118 -40.67 -35.01 -5.44
C GLY A 118 -40.52 -33.49 -5.21
N THR A 119 -39.97 -33.11 -4.08
CA THR A 119 -39.75 -31.74 -3.58
C THR A 119 -38.26 -31.38 -3.39
N GLN A 120 -37.34 -32.34 -3.45
CA GLN A 120 -35.91 -32.12 -3.18
C GLN A 120 -35.02 -32.58 -4.33
N THR A 121 -33.93 -31.84 -4.58
CA THR A 121 -32.84 -32.24 -5.49
C THR A 121 -31.61 -32.56 -4.66
N ILE A 122 -31.09 -33.78 -4.80
CA ILE A 122 -29.87 -34.23 -4.15
C ILE A 122 -28.70 -33.92 -5.08
N VAL A 123 -27.71 -33.18 -4.59
CA VAL A 123 -26.49 -32.82 -5.32
C VAL A 123 -25.30 -33.52 -4.67
N GLU A 124 -24.58 -34.32 -5.45
CA GLU A 124 -23.29 -34.88 -5.06
C GLU A 124 -22.19 -33.88 -5.41
N VAL A 125 -21.33 -33.57 -4.44
CA VAL A 125 -20.17 -32.70 -4.60
C VAL A 125 -18.91 -33.52 -4.36
N SER A 126 -18.00 -33.55 -5.33
CA SER A 126 -16.76 -34.33 -5.27
C SER A 126 -15.55 -33.50 -5.70
N PRO A 127 -14.34 -33.77 -5.19
CA PRO A 127 -13.13 -33.07 -5.63
C PRO A 127 -12.90 -33.21 -7.13
N SER A 128 -12.46 -32.15 -7.79
CA SER A 128 -12.02 -32.22 -9.17
C SER A 128 -10.70 -32.97 -9.27
N ALA A 129 -10.65 -34.00 -10.12
CA ALA A 129 -9.43 -34.76 -10.40
C ALA A 129 -8.41 -33.98 -11.25
N THR A 130 -8.85 -32.89 -11.90
CA THR A 130 -7.97 -32.06 -12.74
C THR A 130 -7.87 -30.67 -12.11
N PRO A 131 -6.68 -30.22 -11.69
CA PRO A 131 -6.46 -28.84 -11.26
C PRO A 131 -6.81 -27.89 -12.41
N SER A 132 -7.47 -26.76 -12.14
CA SER A 132 -7.67 -25.74 -13.18
C SER A 132 -6.33 -25.25 -13.71
N SER A 133 -6.15 -25.30 -15.02
CA SER A 133 -5.06 -24.58 -15.68
C SER A 133 -5.25 -23.07 -15.48
N ARG A 134 -4.15 -22.37 -15.23
CA ARG A 134 -4.13 -20.93 -15.01
C ARG A 134 -3.16 -20.31 -16.02
N GLU A 135 -3.58 -19.25 -16.70
CA GLU A 135 -2.76 -18.61 -17.73
C GLU A 135 -1.76 -17.64 -17.09
N VAL A 136 -0.49 -17.68 -17.50
CA VAL A 136 0.52 -16.68 -17.08
C VAL A 136 0.86 -15.79 -18.27
N VAL A 137 0.78 -14.48 -18.08
CA VAL A 137 1.16 -13.51 -19.12
C VAL A 137 2.65 -13.25 -19.02
N VAL A 138 3.37 -13.60 -20.08
CA VAL A 138 4.83 -13.43 -20.17
C VAL A 138 5.18 -12.43 -21.26
N VAL A 139 6.13 -11.55 -20.96
CA VAL A 139 6.60 -10.47 -21.84
C VAL A 139 8.10 -10.65 -22.07
N ALA A 140 8.54 -10.52 -23.31
CA ALA A 140 9.96 -10.52 -23.66
C ALA A 140 10.61 -9.18 -23.30
N GLU A 141 11.86 -9.22 -22.83
CA GLU A 141 12.69 -8.05 -22.53
C GLU A 141 14.15 -8.29 -22.94
N ASP A 142 14.96 -7.24 -22.93
CA ASP A 142 16.39 -7.33 -23.24
C ASP A 142 17.09 -8.33 -22.30
N GLY A 143 17.43 -9.50 -22.85
CA GLY A 143 18.17 -10.55 -22.14
C GLY A 143 17.31 -11.65 -21.51
N GLY A 144 15.99 -11.67 -21.70
CA GLY A 144 15.13 -12.76 -21.21
C GLY A 144 13.63 -12.50 -21.29
N TYR A 145 12.90 -13.13 -20.37
CA TYR A 145 11.44 -13.03 -20.26
C TYR A 145 11.03 -12.63 -18.85
N ARG A 146 9.84 -12.05 -18.70
CA ARG A 146 9.24 -11.75 -17.40
C ARG A 146 7.74 -11.98 -17.35
N VAL A 147 7.22 -12.17 -16.15
CA VAL A 147 5.77 -12.24 -15.92
C VAL A 147 5.18 -10.84 -15.76
N ASP A 148 4.13 -10.55 -16.53
CA ASP A 148 3.24 -9.42 -16.25
C ASP A 148 2.23 -9.84 -15.19
N LEU A 149 2.55 -9.51 -13.94
CA LEU A 149 1.75 -9.92 -12.79
C LEU A 149 0.33 -9.34 -12.83
N LYS A 150 0.18 -8.09 -13.26
CA LYS A 150 -1.12 -7.43 -13.32
C LYS A 150 -2.00 -8.04 -14.39
N ALA A 151 -1.44 -8.28 -15.59
CA ALA A 151 -2.18 -8.94 -16.66
C ALA A 151 -2.52 -10.40 -16.32
N THR A 152 -1.61 -11.12 -15.65
CA THR A 152 -1.83 -12.48 -15.15
C THR A 152 -2.99 -12.52 -14.14
N TYR A 153 -2.94 -11.68 -13.12
CA TYR A 153 -4.03 -11.55 -12.14
C TYR A 153 -5.36 -11.18 -12.79
N GLY A 154 -5.35 -10.27 -13.76
CA GLY A 154 -6.53 -9.89 -14.52
C GLY A 154 -7.16 -11.05 -15.27
N ARG A 155 -6.34 -11.90 -15.90
CA ARG A 155 -6.84 -13.11 -16.59
C ARG A 155 -7.44 -14.12 -15.62
N TRP A 156 -6.79 -14.37 -14.49
CA TRP A 156 -7.27 -15.36 -13.51
C TRP A 156 -8.64 -15.03 -12.92
N ASN A 157 -8.94 -13.73 -12.83
CA ASN A 157 -10.13 -13.20 -12.18
C ASN A 157 -11.12 -12.54 -13.16
N ASN A 158 -10.89 -12.68 -14.48
CA ASN A 158 -11.69 -12.05 -15.53
C ASN A 158 -11.87 -10.53 -15.34
N LEU A 159 -10.80 -9.85 -14.93
CA LEU A 159 -10.76 -8.41 -14.69
C LEU A 159 -10.05 -7.70 -15.84
N SER A 160 -10.60 -6.55 -16.25
CA SER A 160 -9.97 -5.67 -17.24
C SER A 160 -10.25 -4.19 -16.92
N GLY A 161 -9.55 -3.30 -17.61
CA GLY A 161 -9.74 -1.84 -17.51
C GLY A 161 -9.72 -1.33 -16.06
N ALA A 162 -10.72 -0.51 -15.71
CA ALA A 162 -10.83 0.15 -14.41
C ALA A 162 -10.95 -0.84 -13.24
N GLN A 163 -11.62 -1.99 -13.44
CA GLN A 163 -11.80 -3.00 -12.37
C GLN A 163 -10.47 -3.68 -12.01
N LEU A 164 -9.67 -4.01 -13.03
CA LEU A 164 -8.33 -4.56 -12.82
C LEU A 164 -7.41 -3.54 -12.14
N ASP A 165 -7.47 -2.29 -12.58
CA ASP A 165 -6.76 -1.18 -11.99
C ASP A 165 -7.09 -1.02 -10.49
N GLU A 166 -8.37 -0.98 -10.14
CA GLU A 166 -8.83 -0.83 -8.76
C GLU A 166 -8.39 -2.00 -7.86
N ASN A 167 -8.57 -3.24 -8.32
CA ASN A 167 -8.13 -4.42 -7.57
C ASN A 167 -6.62 -4.44 -7.40
N TRP A 168 -5.88 -4.13 -8.46
CA TRP A 168 -4.43 -4.00 -8.41
C TRP A 168 -4.01 -2.99 -7.34
N TYR A 169 -4.59 -1.79 -7.34
CA TYR A 169 -4.28 -0.78 -6.33
C TYR A 169 -4.68 -1.22 -4.92
N ARG A 170 -5.84 -1.86 -4.76
CA ARG A 170 -6.34 -2.36 -3.47
C ARG A 170 -5.37 -3.34 -2.82
N TYR A 171 -4.83 -4.30 -3.58
CA TYR A 171 -3.96 -5.34 -3.03
C TYR A 171 -2.51 -4.90 -2.92
N THR A 172 -2.01 -4.12 -3.89
CA THR A 172 -0.58 -3.76 -3.96
C THR A 172 -0.27 -2.38 -3.37
N GLY A 173 -1.25 -1.47 -3.34
CA GLY A 173 -1.03 -0.05 -3.07
C GLY A 173 -0.23 0.68 -4.15
N ILE A 174 -0.06 0.08 -5.32
CA ILE A 174 0.66 0.63 -6.48
C ILE A 174 -0.37 1.14 -7.48
N ALA A 175 -0.34 2.43 -7.81
CA ALA A 175 -1.19 2.98 -8.85
C ALA A 175 -0.60 2.68 -10.23
N SER A 176 -1.44 2.25 -11.19
CA SER A 176 -0.99 2.06 -12.57
C SER A 176 -0.81 3.41 -13.29
N PRO A 177 -0.03 3.47 -14.38
CA PRO A 177 0.08 4.68 -15.18
C PRO A 177 -1.28 5.22 -15.67
N VAL A 178 -2.21 4.33 -16.02
CA VAL A 178 -3.57 4.69 -16.46
C VAL A 178 -4.37 5.30 -15.30
N MET A 179 -4.28 4.73 -14.09
CA MET A 179 -4.92 5.29 -12.90
C MET A 179 -4.35 6.66 -12.53
N MET A 180 -3.04 6.86 -12.69
CA MET A 180 -2.38 8.13 -12.44
C MET A 180 -2.77 9.22 -13.46
N GLN A 181 -3.40 8.86 -14.57
CA GLN A 181 -4.02 9.80 -15.51
C GLN A 181 -5.50 10.07 -15.19
N ASN A 182 -6.14 9.26 -14.34
CA ASN A 182 -7.53 9.41 -13.96
C ASN A 182 -7.70 10.46 -12.85
N GLY A 183 -8.24 11.63 -13.20
CA GLY A 183 -8.48 12.73 -12.27
C GLY A 183 -9.37 12.38 -11.06
N SER A 184 -10.33 11.45 -11.21
CA SER A 184 -11.19 11.00 -10.10
C SER A 184 -10.42 10.14 -9.11
N PHE A 185 -9.55 9.25 -9.59
CA PHE A 185 -8.68 8.44 -8.73
C PHE A 185 -7.72 9.34 -7.93
N LEU A 186 -7.05 10.29 -8.61
CA LEU A 186 -6.14 11.24 -7.97
C LEU A 186 -6.86 12.09 -6.91
N ARG A 187 -8.10 12.52 -7.19
CA ARG A 187 -8.95 13.22 -6.23
C ARG A 187 -9.19 12.39 -4.98
N SER A 188 -9.66 11.15 -5.13
CA SER A 188 -9.92 10.25 -4.00
C SER A 188 -8.65 9.97 -3.19
N GLN A 189 -7.49 9.81 -3.84
CA GLN A 189 -6.21 9.65 -3.15
C GLN A 189 -5.85 10.86 -2.29
N CYS A 190 -6.04 12.08 -2.80
CA CYS A 190 -5.81 13.30 -2.02
C CYS A 190 -6.77 13.41 -0.83
N GLN A 191 -8.03 13.00 -1.00
CA GLN A 191 -8.98 12.96 0.12
C GLN A 191 -8.56 11.97 1.21
N SER A 192 -8.13 10.76 0.85
CA SER A 192 -7.62 9.78 1.81
C SER A 192 -6.36 10.26 2.52
N GLN A 193 -5.49 11.01 1.84
CA GLN A 193 -4.31 11.63 2.45
C GLN A 193 -4.68 12.74 3.42
N LEU A 194 -5.60 13.64 3.05
CA LEU A 194 -6.11 14.68 3.93
C LEU A 194 -6.76 14.08 5.17
N LYS A 195 -7.48 12.95 5.05
CA LYS A 195 -8.09 12.29 6.20
C LYS A 195 -7.03 11.75 7.18
N GLN A 196 -5.94 11.18 6.66
CA GLN A 196 -4.81 10.74 7.48
C GLN A 196 -4.09 11.91 8.15
N GLN A 197 -3.87 13.01 7.43
CA GLN A 197 -3.29 14.23 8.00
C GLN A 197 -4.17 14.80 9.12
N MET A 198 -5.48 14.88 8.86
CA MET A 198 -6.43 15.43 9.81
C MET A 198 -6.60 14.54 11.05
N LEU A 199 -6.52 13.21 10.90
CA LEU A 199 -6.43 12.30 12.03
C LEU A 199 -5.17 12.56 12.89
N GLY A 200 -4.04 12.87 12.25
CA GLY A 200 -2.81 13.29 12.95
C GLY A 200 -2.98 14.61 13.70
N ILE A 201 -3.65 15.60 13.08
CA ILE A 201 -3.97 16.88 13.74
C ILE A 201 -4.91 16.67 14.93
N LEU A 202 -5.95 15.85 14.81
CA LEU A 202 -6.88 15.61 15.91
C LEU A 202 -6.23 14.86 17.08
N GLN A 203 -5.29 13.95 16.81
CA GLN A 203 -4.46 13.35 17.88
C GLN A 203 -3.57 14.40 18.55
N TYR A 204 -2.91 15.28 17.78
CA TYR A 204 -2.16 16.40 18.35
C TYR A 204 -3.06 17.30 19.21
N VAL A 205 -4.28 17.64 18.76
CA VAL A 205 -5.21 18.49 19.52
C VAL A 205 -5.53 17.86 20.88
N GLN A 206 -5.73 16.53 20.93
CA GLN A 206 -5.98 15.82 22.18
C GLN A 206 -4.81 15.89 23.17
N ASP A 207 -3.56 15.87 22.67
CA ASP A 207 -2.36 15.90 23.50
C ASP A 207 -1.92 17.31 23.93
N TYR A 208 -2.45 18.37 23.29
CA TYR A 208 -1.95 19.75 23.44
C TYR A 208 -3.07 20.77 23.76
N ASP A 209 -3.73 20.61 24.91
CA ASP A 209 -4.73 21.54 25.47
C ASP A 209 -5.89 21.89 24.51
N GLU A 210 -6.31 20.93 23.69
CA GLU A 210 -7.32 21.13 22.64
C GLU A 210 -6.96 22.22 21.62
N LYS A 211 -5.67 22.55 21.45
CA LYS A 211 -5.20 23.56 20.50
C LYS A 211 -4.68 22.93 19.23
N TYR A 212 -5.03 23.54 18.10
CA TYR A 212 -4.44 23.19 16.82
C TYR A 212 -2.92 23.47 16.77
N PRO A 213 -2.17 22.78 15.90
CA PRO A 213 -0.73 22.93 15.83
C PRO A 213 -0.28 24.35 15.43
N PRO A 214 0.93 24.78 15.83
CA PRO A 214 1.52 26.01 15.34
C PRO A 214 1.74 25.94 13.82
N ALA A 215 1.18 26.91 13.09
CA ALA A 215 1.16 26.89 11.62
C ALA A 215 2.56 26.73 10.96
N ARG A 216 3.61 27.32 11.55
CA ARG A 216 4.97 27.28 10.99
C ARG A 216 5.63 25.89 11.00
N LYS A 217 5.12 24.96 11.82
CA LYS A 217 5.72 23.63 12.03
C LYS A 217 4.67 22.52 12.06
N TRP A 218 3.49 22.76 11.48
CA TRP A 218 2.33 21.88 11.63
C TRP A 218 2.58 20.45 11.15
N ILE A 219 3.37 20.25 10.09
CA ILE A 219 3.76 18.92 9.62
C ILE A 219 4.71 18.28 10.63
N ASP A 220 5.72 19.02 11.09
CA ASP A 220 6.78 18.48 11.96
C ASP A 220 6.23 18.03 13.32
N VAL A 221 5.31 18.80 13.90
CA VAL A 221 4.72 18.46 15.20
C VAL A 221 3.65 17.38 15.09
N CYS A 222 3.01 17.23 13.93
CA CYS A 222 2.05 16.16 13.69
C CYS A 222 2.70 14.86 13.20
N GLN A 223 3.98 14.89 12.82
CA GLN A 223 4.70 13.73 12.28
C GLN A 223 4.63 12.48 13.18
N PRO A 224 4.72 12.57 14.53
CA PRO A 224 4.61 11.40 15.41
C PRO A 224 3.26 10.67 15.33
N TYR A 225 2.19 11.37 14.91
CA TYR A 225 0.83 10.85 14.85
C TYR A 225 0.45 10.27 13.48
N VAL A 226 1.37 10.32 12.50
CA VAL A 226 1.14 9.87 11.13
C VAL A 226 2.15 8.80 10.72
N LYS A 227 1.69 7.83 9.93
CA LYS A 227 2.49 6.64 9.58
C LYS A 227 3.47 6.85 8.42
N SER A 228 3.31 7.94 7.66
CA SER A 228 4.12 8.17 6.46
C SER A 228 4.17 9.63 6.04
N GLU A 229 5.37 10.14 5.74
CA GLU A 229 5.59 11.46 5.14
C GLU A 229 4.99 11.60 3.72
N ARG A 230 4.68 10.47 3.05
CA ARG A 230 4.08 10.49 1.72
C ARG A 230 2.69 11.14 1.71
N ILE A 231 1.98 11.16 2.84
CA ILE A 231 0.62 11.70 2.90
C ILE A 231 0.57 13.22 2.67
N TYR A 232 1.70 13.93 2.78
CA TYR A 232 1.78 15.36 2.51
C TYR A 232 1.98 15.67 1.02
N LYS A 233 2.21 14.65 0.18
CA LYS A 233 2.52 14.78 -1.24
C LYS A 233 1.30 14.47 -2.10
N CYS A 234 0.73 15.50 -2.72
CA CYS A 234 -0.33 15.34 -3.70
C CYS A 234 0.17 14.50 -4.90
N PRO A 235 -0.48 13.38 -5.28
CA PRO A 235 -0.05 12.55 -6.41
C PRO A 235 -0.14 13.25 -7.77
N SER A 236 -0.90 14.35 -7.86
CA SER A 236 -0.97 15.21 -9.05
C SER A 236 0.23 16.17 -9.18
N LEU A 237 1.11 16.24 -8.18
CA LEU A 237 2.33 17.03 -8.23
C LEU A 237 3.49 16.20 -8.80
N THR A 238 3.78 16.39 -10.08
CA THR A 238 4.91 15.73 -10.75
C THR A 238 6.28 16.21 -10.24
N SER A 239 6.35 17.39 -9.62
CA SER A 239 7.58 17.99 -9.09
C SER A 239 8.04 17.45 -7.73
N GLY A 240 7.29 16.52 -7.11
CA GLY A 240 7.71 15.83 -5.87
C GLY A 240 7.58 16.62 -4.56
N GLY A 241 6.89 17.76 -4.57
CA GLY A 241 6.65 18.63 -3.42
C GLY A 241 5.40 18.30 -2.59
N ASN A 242 5.14 19.12 -1.55
CA ASN A 242 3.93 19.01 -0.72
C ASN A 242 2.71 19.59 -1.44
N GLY A 243 1.54 19.02 -1.20
CA GLY A 243 0.29 19.43 -1.87
C GLY A 243 -0.66 20.26 -1.02
N TYR A 244 -0.38 20.38 0.27
CA TYR A 244 -1.35 20.82 1.27
C TYR A 244 -0.78 21.91 2.17
N ALA A 245 -1.66 22.79 2.62
CA ALA A 245 -1.36 23.92 3.48
C ALA A 245 -2.25 23.91 4.71
N PHE A 246 -1.69 24.31 5.84
CA PHE A 246 -2.46 24.55 7.04
C PHE A 246 -3.09 25.95 7.03
N ASN A 247 -4.30 26.07 7.56
CA ASN A 247 -4.97 27.34 7.75
C ASN A 247 -4.33 28.11 8.92
N GLN A 248 -3.62 29.18 8.59
CA GLN A 248 -2.89 29.98 9.57
C GLN A 248 -3.79 30.58 10.66
N ASN A 249 -5.06 30.87 10.34
CA ASN A 249 -5.98 31.45 11.31
C ASN A 249 -6.36 30.47 12.43
N LEU A 250 -6.05 29.18 12.28
CA LEU A 250 -6.25 28.17 13.32
C LEU A 250 -4.97 27.91 14.13
N SER A 251 -3.86 28.60 13.86
CA SER A 251 -2.60 28.37 14.58
C SER A 251 -2.79 28.54 16.09
N GLN A 252 -2.67 27.46 16.85
CA GLN A 252 -2.84 27.44 18.31
C GLN A 252 -4.22 27.92 18.82
N VAL A 253 -5.22 27.94 17.95
CA VAL A 253 -6.61 28.20 18.34
C VAL A 253 -7.16 26.94 19.01
N SER A 254 -7.93 27.13 20.08
CA SER A 254 -8.63 26.03 20.75
C SER A 254 -9.75 25.50 19.85
N GLN A 255 -9.85 24.19 19.69
CA GLN A 255 -10.93 23.56 18.94
C GLN A 255 -12.31 23.89 19.54
N GLY A 256 -12.41 23.98 20.87
CA GLY A 256 -13.65 24.32 21.57
C GLY A 256 -14.12 25.77 21.38
N SER A 257 -13.25 26.68 20.91
CA SER A 257 -13.64 28.07 20.61
C SER A 257 -14.22 28.25 19.20
N LEU A 258 -14.32 27.19 18.41
CA LEU A 258 -14.85 27.25 17.04
C LEU A 258 -16.37 27.03 17.06
N GLU A 259 -17.13 27.93 16.44
CA GLU A 259 -18.59 27.81 16.37
C GLU A 259 -19.06 26.83 15.29
N MET A 260 -18.30 26.72 14.18
CA MET A 260 -18.69 25.94 12.99
C MET A 260 -17.57 25.02 12.52
N LEU A 261 -17.22 23.99 13.30
CA LEU A 261 -16.10 23.10 12.97
C LEU A 261 -16.26 22.44 11.58
N SER A 262 -17.49 22.11 11.18
CA SER A 262 -17.80 21.51 9.88
C SER A 262 -17.65 22.48 8.69
N ASN A 263 -17.57 23.79 8.92
CA ASN A 263 -17.42 24.77 7.84
C ASN A 263 -16.06 25.47 7.89
N THR A 264 -15.34 25.33 9.00
CA THR A 264 -14.01 25.89 9.20
C THR A 264 -12.95 25.01 8.58
N VAL A 265 -12.31 25.50 7.52
CA VAL A 265 -11.25 24.80 6.79
C VAL A 265 -10.00 24.73 7.66
N ASN A 266 -9.45 23.54 7.84
CA ASN A 266 -8.22 23.31 8.58
C ASN A 266 -7.01 23.12 7.64
N ILE A 267 -7.14 22.21 6.68
CA ILE A 267 -6.13 21.95 5.65
C ILE A 267 -6.75 22.17 4.28
N TYR A 268 -6.03 22.83 3.38
CA TYR A 268 -6.45 23.04 2.00
C TYR A 268 -5.35 22.70 1.01
N GLU A 269 -5.73 22.31 -0.20
CA GLU A 269 -4.78 22.14 -1.29
C GLU A 269 -4.17 23.47 -1.74
N THR A 270 -2.85 23.50 -1.84
CA THR A 270 -2.08 24.70 -2.22
C THR A 270 -1.19 24.42 -3.42
N SER A 271 -0.92 25.44 -4.25
CA SER A 271 0.04 25.37 -5.35
C SER A 271 1.49 25.35 -4.85
N ASN A 272 1.74 25.75 -3.61
CA ASN A 272 3.08 25.90 -3.04
C ASN A 272 3.64 24.55 -2.53
N PRO A 273 4.77 24.05 -3.07
CA PRO A 273 5.32 22.74 -2.72
C PRO A 273 6.09 22.70 -1.39
N ARG A 274 6.28 23.84 -0.72
CA ARG A 274 7.11 23.93 0.49
C ARG A 274 6.52 23.11 1.64
N ARG A 275 7.39 22.44 2.39
CA ARG A 275 7.02 21.78 3.65
C ARG A 275 6.55 22.83 4.65
N ASN A 276 5.59 22.47 5.50
CA ASN A 276 4.94 23.37 6.47
C ASN A 276 4.35 24.62 5.79
N TRP A 277 3.90 24.53 4.54
CA TRP A 277 3.19 25.67 3.97
C TRP A 277 1.91 25.93 4.76
N PHE A 278 1.63 27.20 4.99
CA PHE A 278 0.46 27.69 5.70
C PHE A 278 -0.01 29.00 5.08
N GLY A 279 -1.26 29.38 5.33
CA GLY A 279 -1.78 30.67 4.88
C GLY A 279 -3.26 30.82 5.15
N THR A 280 -3.86 31.86 4.58
CA THR A 280 -5.26 32.26 4.83
C THR A 280 -6.24 31.74 3.77
N GLY A 281 -5.84 30.74 2.98
CA GLY A 281 -6.66 30.19 1.89
C GLY A 281 -6.35 30.76 0.49
N THR A 282 -5.23 31.48 0.34
CA THR A 282 -4.72 31.94 -0.96
C THR A 282 -3.86 30.87 -1.64
N GLY A 283 -3.61 31.01 -2.95
CA GLY A 283 -2.74 30.07 -3.68
C GLY A 283 -3.32 28.66 -3.79
N LYS A 284 -4.63 28.54 -4.03
CA LYS A 284 -5.35 27.28 -4.22
C LYS A 284 -4.90 26.61 -5.53
N ALA A 285 -4.78 25.30 -5.53
CA ALA A 285 -4.19 24.60 -6.67
C ALA A 285 -5.17 24.02 -7.70
N TYR A 286 -6.43 23.79 -7.31
CA TYR A 286 -7.49 23.25 -8.18
C TYR A 286 -7.10 22.01 -9.02
N ARG A 287 -6.26 21.12 -8.47
CA ARG A 287 -5.61 20.04 -9.23
C ARG A 287 -6.54 18.89 -9.59
N HIS A 288 -7.75 18.89 -9.04
CA HIS A 288 -8.66 17.76 -9.13
C HIS A 288 -9.91 18.18 -9.89
N GLN A 289 -9.81 18.17 -11.23
CA GLN A 289 -10.92 18.41 -12.14
C GLN A 289 -11.59 19.78 -11.94
N GLY A 290 -10.76 20.83 -11.81
CA GLY A 290 -11.25 22.20 -11.60
C GLY A 290 -11.69 22.51 -10.16
N GLY A 291 -11.59 21.53 -9.25
CA GLY A 291 -11.87 21.69 -7.84
C GLY A 291 -10.69 21.34 -6.94
N TRP A 292 -10.92 21.41 -5.65
CA TRP A 292 -9.93 21.32 -4.60
C TRP A 292 -10.46 20.51 -3.41
N ASN A 293 -9.59 19.70 -2.80
CA ASN A 293 -9.89 18.96 -1.59
C ASN A 293 -9.55 19.78 -0.34
N LEU A 294 -10.44 19.71 0.65
CA LEU A 294 -10.36 20.42 1.91
C LEU A 294 -10.55 19.45 3.06
N ALA A 295 -9.81 19.64 4.15
CA ALA A 295 -10.10 19.05 5.46
C ALA A 295 -10.62 20.15 6.40
N PHE A 296 -11.59 19.79 7.23
CA PHE A 296 -12.28 20.69 8.15
C PHE A 296 -11.86 20.46 9.59
N ALA A 297 -12.16 21.44 10.44
CA ALA A 297 -11.81 21.45 11.86
C ALA A 297 -12.44 20.28 12.65
N ASP A 298 -13.56 19.72 12.21
CA ASP A 298 -14.19 18.53 12.80
C ASP A 298 -13.56 17.20 12.33
N GLY A 299 -12.63 17.24 11.38
CA GLY A 299 -11.98 16.06 10.84
C GLY A 299 -12.51 15.54 9.51
N HIS A 300 -13.61 16.05 8.97
CA HIS A 300 -14.11 15.56 7.69
C HIS A 300 -13.34 16.16 6.50
N VAL A 301 -13.43 15.49 5.35
CA VAL A 301 -12.75 15.87 4.12
C VAL A 301 -13.76 15.92 3.00
N LYS A 302 -13.71 16.96 2.17
CA LYS A 302 -14.64 17.14 1.05
C LYS A 302 -13.97 17.84 -0.12
N TRP A 303 -14.35 17.43 -1.32
CA TRP A 303 -13.98 18.10 -2.56
C TRP A 303 -15.01 19.18 -2.88
N PHE A 304 -14.52 20.35 -3.31
CA PHE A 304 -15.34 21.44 -3.78
C PHE A 304 -14.97 21.81 -5.20
N ASP A 305 -15.98 22.11 -6.00
CA ASP A 305 -15.83 22.72 -7.31
C ASP A 305 -15.47 24.21 -7.14
N ASN A 306 -14.47 24.70 -7.85
CA ASN A 306 -14.08 26.12 -7.79
C ASN A 306 -15.17 27.06 -8.31
N GLY A 307 -16.05 26.58 -9.20
CA GLY A 307 -17.10 27.38 -9.82
C GLY A 307 -18.36 27.59 -8.97
N LYS A 308 -18.46 26.95 -7.78
CA LYS A 308 -19.67 26.98 -6.96
C LYS A 308 -19.48 27.85 -5.72
N PRO A 309 -20.49 28.67 -5.33
CA PRO A 309 -20.50 29.32 -4.03
C PRO A 309 -20.39 28.29 -2.90
N THR A 310 -19.60 28.61 -1.88
CA THR A 310 -19.39 27.73 -0.72
C THR A 310 -19.33 28.56 0.55
N ASP A 311 -20.03 28.14 1.60
CA ASP A 311 -19.98 28.77 2.93
C ASP A 311 -18.78 28.29 3.75
N LEU A 312 -17.59 28.33 3.14
CA LEU A 312 -16.32 27.93 3.77
C LEU A 312 -15.78 29.05 4.65
N ARG A 313 -15.41 28.72 5.88
CA ARG A 313 -14.74 29.65 6.81
C ARG A 313 -13.25 29.37 6.82
N MET A 314 -12.45 30.39 6.50
CA MET A 314 -11.00 30.37 6.78
C MET A 314 -10.67 30.94 8.15
N LYS A 315 -11.60 31.60 8.82
CA LYS A 315 -11.39 32.17 10.16
C LYS A 315 -12.20 31.35 11.19
N PRO A 316 -11.74 31.31 12.46
CA PRO A 316 -12.52 30.81 13.58
C PRO A 316 -13.97 31.29 13.56
#